data_AF-A0A1E5G041-F1
#
_entry.id   AF-A0A1E5G041-F1
#
_cell.length_a   1.000
_cell.length_b   1.000
_cell.length_c   1.000
_cell.angle_alpha   90.00
_cell.angle_beta   90.00
_cell.angle_gamma   90.00
#
_symmetry.space_group_name_H-M   'P 1'
#
loop_
_entity.id
_entity.type
_entity.pdbx_description
1 polymer ?
#
loop_
_entity_poly.entity_id
_entity_poly.type
_entity_poly.pdbx_seq_one_letter_code
_entity_poly.pdbx_strand_id
1 'polypeptide(L)'
;MVRKLWFVIIGTSLVGVVVFAIGIIQAFQVTVLNQTDISNDNGQNLQAIENNKQVDFRNREDVINIAVMGDSIARGTGDQSGYGLTKELVNVLQEQGIETEVKNIAVDGYVSEELLELIQLEANQELLKNTDIAIISIGGNDLRGLLRRDGTFLEPSGFQGRLSEYIYNLELTLQAIRDKNEDCHIVLVGLYNPFNDFLMEMMMLDTEYMDYFLEWNYQAQRLIEQDKLAIYLPTYDLFKWNTEQYISYDNIHPNAEGYQAISKRLANYFRSAIGL
;
A
#
# COMPACT_ATOMS: atom_id res chain seq x y z
N MET A 1 21.03 51.67 -13.95
CA MET A 1 19.88 50.74 -14.00
C MET A 1 20.17 49.45 -13.21
N VAL A 2 21.31 48.79 -13.45
CA VAL A 2 21.74 47.55 -12.78
C VAL A 2 21.75 47.61 -11.24
N ARG A 3 22.20 48.71 -10.63
CA ARG A 3 22.26 48.82 -9.15
C ARG A 3 20.88 48.80 -8.48
N LYS A 4 19.85 49.36 -9.13
CA LYS A 4 18.47 49.34 -8.62
C LYS A 4 17.85 47.94 -8.73
N LEU A 5 18.23 47.19 -9.77
CA LEU A 5 17.76 45.82 -10.00
C LEU A 5 18.25 44.86 -8.89
N TRP A 6 19.50 45.01 -8.45
CA TRP A 6 20.04 44.21 -7.34
C TRP A 6 19.33 44.45 -6.01
N PHE A 7 18.93 45.68 -5.70
CA PHE A 7 18.15 45.97 -4.50
C PHE A 7 16.74 45.35 -4.55
N VAL A 8 16.13 45.30 -5.74
CA VAL A 8 14.83 44.63 -5.92
C VAL A 8 14.98 43.12 -5.73
N ILE A 9 15.99 42.50 -6.34
CA ILE A 9 16.23 41.05 -6.22
C ILE A 9 16.48 40.67 -4.74
N ILE A 10 17.38 41.39 -4.07
CA ILE A 10 17.69 41.15 -2.65
C ILE A 10 16.43 41.35 -1.79
N GLY A 11 15.64 42.40 -2.06
CA GLY A 11 14.38 42.65 -1.37
C GLY A 11 13.38 41.50 -1.56
N THR A 12 13.19 41.02 -2.78
CA THR A 12 12.28 39.90 -3.06
C THR A 12 12.75 38.59 -2.43
N SER A 13 14.06 38.31 -2.42
CA SER A 13 14.60 37.12 -1.76
C SER A 13 14.43 37.17 -0.24
N LEU A 14 14.62 38.34 0.38
CA LEU A 14 14.39 38.53 1.81
C LEU A 14 12.92 38.30 2.19
N VAL A 15 11.99 38.82 1.38
CA VAL A 15 10.55 38.55 1.57
C VAL A 15 10.25 37.05 1.43
N GLY A 16 10.83 36.39 0.43
CA GLY A 16 10.67 34.94 0.22
C GLY A 16 11.16 34.11 1.42
N VAL A 17 12.32 34.45 1.99
CA VAL A 17 12.87 33.77 3.19
C VAL A 17 11.95 33.96 4.40
N VAL A 18 11.39 35.15 4.59
CA VAL A 18 10.46 35.43 5.69
C VAL A 18 9.17 34.64 5.53
N VAL A 19 8.58 34.60 4.33
CA VAL A 19 7.37 33.82 4.06
C VAL A 19 7.62 32.33 4.28
N PHE A 20 8.77 31.81 3.81
CA PHE A 20 9.16 30.42 4.01
C PHE A 20 9.35 30.08 5.50
N ALA A 21 10.01 30.94 6.27
CA ALA A 21 10.19 30.75 7.70
C ALA A 21 8.87 30.77 8.48
N ILE A 22 7.95 31.69 8.12
CA ILE A 22 6.60 31.72 8.70
C ILE A 22 5.83 30.44 8.38
N GLY A 23 5.93 29.94 7.14
CA GLY A 23 5.31 28.68 6.73
C GLY A 23 5.83 27.48 7.54
N ILE A 24 7.15 27.40 7.77
CA ILE A 24 7.75 26.37 8.64
C ILE A 24 7.25 26.50 10.08
N ILE A 25 7.20 27.71 10.65
CA ILE A 25 6.71 27.93 12.02
C ILE A 25 5.26 27.50 12.15
N GLN A 26 4.40 27.83 11.17
CA GLN A 26 3.00 27.41 11.16
C GLN A 26 2.87 25.89 11.03
N ALA A 27 3.64 25.26 10.14
CA ALA A 27 3.66 23.80 10.01
C ALA A 27 4.07 23.13 11.33
N PHE A 28 5.12 23.62 12.00
CA PHE A 28 5.53 23.13 13.31
C PHE A 28 4.46 23.35 14.39
N GLN A 29 3.80 24.50 14.41
CA GLN A 29 2.72 24.77 15.36
C GLN A 29 1.54 23.82 15.14
N VAL A 30 1.13 23.57 13.89
CA VAL A 30 0.05 22.62 13.59
C VAL A 30 0.44 21.20 14.01
N THR A 31 1.67 20.76 13.72
CA THR A 31 2.15 19.43 14.10
C THR A 31 2.30 19.25 15.62
N VAL A 32 2.76 20.28 16.34
CA VAL A 32 3.01 20.21 17.80
C VAL A 32 1.74 20.50 18.61
N LEU A 33 0.89 21.45 18.20
CA LEU A 33 -0.34 21.77 18.92
C LEU A 33 -1.38 20.64 18.79
N ASN A 34 -1.40 19.92 17.67
CA ASN A 34 -2.25 18.73 17.51
C ASN A 34 -1.78 17.55 18.39
N GLN A 35 -0.53 17.56 18.87
CA GLN A 35 -0.07 16.58 19.86
C GLN A 35 -0.42 17.01 21.30
N THR A 36 -0.49 18.30 21.61
CA THR A 36 -0.78 18.76 22.99
C THR A 36 -2.23 18.56 23.42
N ASP A 37 -3.19 18.48 22.50
CA ASP A 37 -4.60 18.18 22.85
C ASP A 37 -4.86 16.69 23.12
N ILE A 38 -3.93 15.79 22.75
CA ILE A 38 -3.99 14.35 23.05
C ILE A 38 -3.23 14.03 24.37
N SER A 39 -2.41 14.95 24.87
CA SER A 39 -1.40 14.66 25.91
C SER A 39 -1.80 15.04 27.35
N ASN A 40 -2.99 15.61 27.58
CA ASN A 40 -3.36 16.18 28.89
C ASN A 40 -4.25 15.30 29.79
N ASP A 41 -4.38 14.00 29.50
CA ASP A 41 -4.95 13.06 30.46
C ASP A 41 -4.08 11.79 30.57
N ASN A 42 -3.70 11.44 31.80
CA ASN A 42 -3.00 10.21 32.21
C ASN A 42 -1.46 10.22 32.33
N GLY A 43 -0.92 11.18 33.10
CA GLY A 43 0.45 11.13 33.67
C GLY A 43 0.70 10.08 34.76
N GLN A 44 -0.07 8.98 34.81
CA GLN A 44 0.15 7.88 35.76
C GLN A 44 0.36 6.50 35.11
N ASN A 45 0.44 6.41 33.79
CA ASN A 45 0.54 5.12 33.10
C ASN A 45 1.78 4.95 32.19
N LEU A 46 2.89 5.61 32.53
CA LEU A 46 4.14 5.53 31.77
C LEU A 46 4.98 4.27 32.05
N GLN A 47 4.54 3.38 32.94
CA GLN A 47 5.13 2.03 33.10
C GLN A 47 4.31 0.93 32.41
N ALA A 48 3.17 1.24 31.78
CA ALA A 48 2.34 0.25 31.08
C ALA A 48 2.43 0.35 29.55
N ILE A 49 3.14 1.33 29.00
CA ILE A 49 3.25 1.56 27.54
C ILE A 49 4.49 0.88 26.92
N GLU A 50 5.40 0.32 27.72
CA GLU A 50 6.48 -0.56 27.22
C GLU A 50 6.01 -2.00 26.88
N ASN A 51 4.73 -2.33 27.11
CA ASN A 51 4.14 -3.62 26.72
C ASN A 51 3.37 -3.53 25.39
N ASN A 52 3.83 -2.72 24.43
CA ASN A 52 3.41 -2.95 23.06
C ASN A 52 4.11 -4.24 22.63
N LYS A 53 3.35 -5.32 22.40
CA LYS A 53 3.84 -6.53 21.71
C LYS A 53 4.31 -6.10 20.31
N GLN A 54 5.48 -5.49 20.20
CA GLN A 54 6.30 -5.68 19.01
C GLN A 54 6.71 -7.14 19.10
N VAL A 55 6.16 -7.96 18.22
CA VAL A 55 6.71 -9.28 17.98
C VAL A 55 8.14 -9.05 17.51
N ASP A 56 9.10 -9.25 18.42
CA ASP A 56 10.51 -9.06 18.13
C ASP A 56 11.01 -10.26 17.32
N PHE A 57 10.98 -10.12 15.99
CA PHE A 57 11.50 -11.14 15.09
C PHE A 57 13.03 -11.26 15.14
N ARG A 58 13.74 -10.35 15.83
CA ARG A 58 15.22 -10.25 15.81
C ARG A 58 15.95 -11.37 16.55
N ASN A 59 15.22 -12.29 17.18
CA ASN A 59 15.80 -13.26 18.12
C ASN A 59 15.50 -14.72 17.83
N ARG A 60 14.96 -15.09 16.65
CA ARG A 60 14.58 -16.49 16.39
C ARG A 60 15.25 -17.05 15.14
N GLU A 61 15.82 -18.24 15.29
CA GLU A 61 16.11 -19.21 14.21
C GLU A 61 14.80 -19.72 13.54
N ASP A 62 13.71 -18.95 13.60
CA ASP A 62 12.38 -19.40 13.22
C ASP A 62 12.05 -18.91 11.81
N VAL A 63 11.64 -19.87 10.98
CA VAL A 63 11.07 -19.65 9.66
C VAL A 63 9.81 -18.80 9.78
N ILE A 64 9.73 -17.70 9.03
CA ILE A 64 8.56 -16.79 9.04
C ILE A 64 7.52 -17.31 8.05
N ASN A 65 6.29 -17.46 8.53
CA ASN A 65 5.17 -17.95 7.72
C ASN A 65 4.45 -16.77 7.08
N ILE A 66 4.49 -16.71 5.74
CA ILE A 66 3.85 -15.64 4.96
C ILE A 66 2.68 -16.23 4.18
N ALA A 67 1.50 -15.63 4.31
CA ALA A 67 0.37 -15.90 3.44
C ALA A 67 0.24 -14.77 2.40
N VAL A 68 0.21 -15.11 1.12
CA VAL A 68 -0.04 -14.18 0.03
C VAL A 68 -1.44 -14.45 -0.53
N MET A 69 -2.27 -13.42 -0.60
CA MET A 69 -3.67 -13.52 -1.00
C MET A 69 -4.14 -12.32 -1.82
N GLY A 70 -5.19 -12.50 -2.60
CA GLY A 70 -5.71 -11.45 -3.47
C GLY A 70 -5.87 -11.90 -4.92
N ASP A 71 -5.58 -10.98 -5.84
CA ASP A 71 -5.83 -11.13 -7.27
C ASP A 71 -4.59 -11.60 -8.07
N SER A 72 -4.57 -11.25 -9.36
CA SER A 72 -3.49 -11.61 -10.29
C SER A 72 -2.13 -11.01 -9.91
N ILE A 73 -2.10 -9.88 -9.22
CA ILE A 73 -0.85 -9.25 -8.74
C ILE A 73 -0.25 -10.08 -7.60
N ALA A 74 -1.08 -10.45 -6.63
CA ALA A 74 -0.66 -11.35 -5.56
C ALA A 74 -0.22 -12.72 -6.10
N ARG A 75 -0.89 -13.22 -7.14
CA ARG A 75 -0.54 -14.48 -7.80
C ARG A 75 0.79 -14.43 -8.56
N GLY A 76 1.18 -13.27 -9.08
CA GLY A 76 2.41 -13.10 -9.87
C GLY A 76 2.21 -13.13 -11.39
N THR A 77 1.00 -12.90 -11.88
CA THR A 77 0.69 -12.88 -13.32
C THR A 77 1.46 -11.77 -14.05
N GLY A 78 1.83 -12.00 -15.30
CA GLY A 78 2.63 -11.06 -16.12
C GLY A 78 4.14 -11.35 -16.12
N ASP A 79 4.65 -12.06 -15.13
CA ASP A 79 6.05 -12.50 -15.08
C ASP A 79 6.28 -13.79 -15.87
N GLN A 80 6.96 -13.68 -17.00
CA GLN A 80 7.30 -14.82 -17.87
C GLN A 80 8.35 -15.76 -17.26
N SER A 81 9.10 -15.35 -16.25
CA SER A 81 10.02 -16.23 -15.52
C SER A 81 9.29 -17.22 -14.61
N GLY A 82 8.02 -16.93 -14.28
CA GLY A 82 7.20 -17.70 -13.36
C GLY A 82 7.62 -17.52 -11.89
N TYR A 83 8.30 -16.43 -11.56
CA TYR A 83 8.69 -16.09 -10.19
C TYR A 83 7.56 -15.35 -9.49
N GLY A 84 7.07 -14.29 -10.13
CA GLY A 84 5.99 -13.46 -9.62
C GLY A 84 6.33 -12.83 -8.28
N LEU A 85 5.32 -12.32 -7.57
CA LEU A 85 5.52 -11.68 -6.28
C LEU A 85 6.13 -12.64 -5.24
N THR A 86 5.61 -13.87 -5.15
CA THR A 86 5.99 -14.80 -4.08
C THR A 86 7.45 -15.23 -4.15
N LYS A 87 7.93 -15.71 -5.31
CA LYS A 87 9.32 -16.20 -5.38
C LYS A 87 10.31 -15.05 -5.38
N GLU A 88 9.98 -13.90 -5.97
CA GLU A 88 10.83 -12.70 -5.85
C GLU A 88 10.98 -12.26 -4.39
N LEU A 89 9.88 -12.26 -3.62
CA LEU A 89 9.94 -11.93 -2.19
C LEU A 89 10.80 -12.92 -1.40
N VAL A 90 10.63 -14.23 -1.64
CA VAL A 90 11.46 -15.26 -0.98
C VAL A 90 12.94 -15.05 -1.31
N ASN A 91 13.28 -14.81 -2.58
CA ASN A 91 14.67 -14.58 -2.98
C ASN A 91 15.26 -13.35 -2.28
N VAL A 92 14.53 -12.23 -2.26
CA VAL A 92 14.99 -10.99 -1.63
C VAL A 92 15.16 -11.16 -0.11
N LEU A 93 14.27 -11.88 0.56
CA LEU A 93 14.38 -12.13 2.00
C LEU A 93 15.51 -13.12 2.32
N GLN A 94 15.70 -14.15 1.49
CA GLN A 94 16.80 -15.08 1.62
C GLN A 94 18.16 -14.40 1.43
N GLU A 95 18.28 -13.47 0.48
CA GLU A 95 19.48 -12.63 0.32
C GLU A 95 19.77 -11.77 1.56
N GLN A 96 18.75 -11.48 2.37
CA GLN A 96 18.87 -10.77 3.64
C GLN A 96 19.09 -11.71 4.84
N GLY A 97 19.20 -13.02 4.61
CA GLY A 97 19.40 -14.02 5.67
C GLY A 97 18.12 -14.38 6.43
N ILE A 98 16.96 -14.08 5.86
CA ILE A 98 15.65 -14.35 6.47
C ILE A 98 15.04 -15.59 5.81
N GLU A 99 14.79 -16.64 6.60
CA GLU A 99 14.10 -17.84 6.14
C GLU A 99 12.59 -17.68 6.20
N THR A 100 11.89 -18.11 5.16
CA THR A 100 10.44 -17.96 5.03
C THR A 100 9.77 -19.21 4.48
N GLU A 101 8.56 -19.50 4.94
CA GLU A 101 7.61 -20.40 4.29
C GLU A 101 6.47 -19.56 3.74
N VAL A 102 6.28 -19.57 2.42
CA VAL A 102 5.26 -18.74 1.77
C VAL A 102 4.17 -19.60 1.16
N LYS A 103 2.91 -19.33 1.53
CA LYS A 103 1.73 -19.95 0.91
C LYS A 103 0.94 -18.89 0.15
N ASN A 104 0.85 -19.07 -1.17
CA ASN A 104 0.09 -18.18 -2.04
C ASN A 104 -1.26 -18.82 -2.38
N ILE A 105 -2.34 -18.16 -1.96
CA ILE A 105 -3.73 -18.57 -2.22
C ILE A 105 -4.44 -17.64 -3.21
N ALA A 106 -3.71 -16.70 -3.84
CA ALA A 106 -4.29 -15.70 -4.73
C ALA A 106 -4.84 -16.29 -6.04
N VAL A 107 -5.91 -15.68 -6.55
CA VAL A 107 -6.65 -16.14 -7.72
C VAL A 107 -6.81 -15.01 -8.72
N ASP A 108 -6.48 -15.27 -9.98
CA ASP A 108 -6.59 -14.27 -11.04
C ASP A 108 -8.01 -13.71 -11.16
N GLY A 109 -8.10 -12.38 -11.29
CA GLY A 109 -9.36 -11.68 -11.55
C GLY A 109 -10.22 -11.42 -10.32
N TYR A 110 -9.81 -11.87 -9.13
CA TYR A 110 -10.60 -11.65 -7.92
C TYR A 110 -10.82 -10.16 -7.63
N VAL A 111 -12.04 -9.83 -7.19
CA VAL A 111 -12.41 -8.59 -6.54
C VAL A 111 -12.44 -8.75 -5.01
N SER A 112 -12.63 -7.66 -4.27
CA SER A 112 -12.64 -7.67 -2.80
C SER A 112 -13.66 -8.64 -2.18
N GLU A 113 -14.83 -8.81 -2.78
CA GLU A 113 -15.86 -9.75 -2.33
C GLU A 113 -15.37 -11.20 -2.42
N GLU A 114 -14.77 -11.59 -3.53
CA GLU A 114 -14.27 -12.95 -3.77
C GLU A 114 -13.05 -13.27 -2.88
N LEU A 115 -12.23 -12.26 -2.56
CA LEU A 115 -11.17 -12.42 -1.56
C LEU A 115 -11.75 -12.72 -0.17
N LEU A 116 -12.79 -12.01 0.24
CA LEU A 116 -13.44 -12.25 1.53
C LEU A 116 -14.00 -13.68 1.60
N GLU A 117 -14.69 -14.13 0.56
CA GLU A 117 -15.18 -15.51 0.46
C GLU A 117 -14.05 -16.54 0.54
N LEU A 118 -12.95 -16.30 -0.17
CA LEU A 118 -11.77 -17.16 -0.18
C LEU A 118 -11.19 -17.31 1.24
N ILE A 119 -11.02 -16.22 1.98
CA ILE A 119 -10.44 -16.21 3.31
C ILE A 119 -11.33 -16.93 4.33
N GLN A 120 -12.65 -16.93 4.11
CA GLN A 120 -13.61 -17.60 4.98
C GLN A 120 -13.64 -19.12 4.82
N LEU A 121 -13.03 -19.68 3.77
CA LEU A 121 -12.91 -21.14 3.61
C LEU A 121 -12.12 -21.75 4.78
N GLU A 122 -12.58 -22.89 5.31
CA GLU A 122 -12.00 -23.56 6.48
C GLU A 122 -10.48 -23.78 6.35
N ALA A 123 -10.03 -24.26 5.18
CA ALA A 123 -8.60 -24.48 4.92
C ALA A 123 -7.76 -23.18 5.01
N ASN A 124 -8.32 -22.05 4.57
CA ASN A 124 -7.64 -20.75 4.61
C ASN A 124 -7.71 -20.14 6.01
N GLN A 125 -8.77 -20.39 6.77
CA GLN A 125 -8.82 -20.02 8.19
C GLN A 125 -7.76 -20.75 9.02
N GLU A 126 -7.51 -22.04 8.75
CA GLU A 126 -6.42 -22.78 9.40
C GLU A 126 -5.02 -22.26 9.00
N LEU A 127 -4.85 -21.83 7.75
CA LEU A 127 -3.63 -21.16 7.30
C LEU A 127 -3.36 -19.87 8.10
N LEU A 128 -4.37 -19.03 8.28
CA LEU A 128 -4.23 -17.73 8.96
C LEU A 128 -3.78 -17.85 10.42
N LYS A 129 -4.20 -18.91 11.12
CA LYS A 129 -3.82 -19.15 12.53
C LYS A 129 -2.30 -19.23 12.75
N ASN A 130 -1.56 -19.67 11.74
CA ASN A 130 -0.10 -19.83 11.81
C ASN A 130 0.63 -18.86 10.87
N THR A 131 -0.04 -17.82 10.39
CA THR A 131 0.55 -16.83 9.49
C THR A 131 1.14 -15.68 10.32
N ASP A 132 2.44 -15.45 10.18
CA ASP A 132 3.11 -14.30 10.80
C ASP A 132 2.86 -13.01 10.00
N ILE A 133 2.83 -13.11 8.66
CA ILE A 133 2.59 -11.98 7.74
C ILE A 133 1.56 -12.35 6.67
N ALA A 134 0.47 -11.60 6.58
CA ALA A 134 -0.51 -11.66 5.50
C ALA A 134 -0.27 -10.52 4.49
N ILE A 135 0.11 -10.85 3.26
CA ILE A 135 0.26 -9.90 2.15
C ILE A 135 -0.97 -9.98 1.26
N ILE A 136 -1.66 -8.86 1.10
CA ILE A 136 -2.91 -8.74 0.35
C ILE A 136 -2.68 -7.84 -0.85
N SER A 137 -3.06 -8.26 -2.06
CA SER A 137 -3.15 -7.38 -3.24
C SER A 137 -4.52 -7.52 -3.87
N ILE A 138 -5.37 -6.50 -3.72
CA ILE A 138 -6.78 -6.55 -4.13
C ILE A 138 -7.32 -5.13 -4.36
N GLY A 139 -8.37 -5.00 -5.17
CA GLY A 139 -9.03 -3.71 -5.46
C GLY A 139 -8.79 -3.20 -6.88
N GLY A 140 -7.77 -3.72 -7.57
CA GLY A 140 -7.51 -3.35 -8.97
C GLY A 140 -8.66 -3.75 -9.89
N ASN A 141 -9.21 -4.95 -9.70
CA ASN A 141 -10.35 -5.45 -10.47
C ASN A 141 -11.67 -4.75 -10.09
N ASP A 142 -11.86 -4.42 -8.81
CA ASP A 142 -13.00 -3.62 -8.34
C ASP A 142 -13.03 -2.24 -9.02
N LEU A 143 -11.89 -1.53 -9.03
CA LEU A 143 -11.74 -0.23 -9.68
C LEU A 143 -11.89 -0.35 -11.20
N ARG A 144 -11.26 -1.36 -11.83
CA ARG A 144 -11.38 -1.59 -13.28
C ARG A 144 -12.80 -1.95 -13.69
N GLY A 145 -13.61 -2.55 -12.81
CA GLY A 145 -15.02 -2.82 -13.06
C GLY A 145 -15.85 -1.56 -13.32
N LEU A 146 -15.32 -0.37 -12.99
CA LEU A 146 -15.94 0.92 -13.28
C LEU A 146 -15.61 1.47 -14.68
N LEU A 147 -14.59 0.92 -15.35
CA LEU A 147 -14.23 1.30 -16.71
C LEU A 147 -15.19 0.68 -17.70
N ARG A 148 -15.86 1.53 -18.50
CA ARG A 148 -16.70 1.09 -19.60
C ARG A 148 -15.84 0.71 -20.80
N ARG A 149 -16.40 -0.11 -21.68
CA ARG A 149 -15.71 -0.60 -22.89
C ARG A 149 -15.32 0.53 -23.86
N ASP A 150 -15.93 1.70 -23.75
CA ASP A 150 -15.63 2.89 -24.55
C ASP A 150 -14.60 3.82 -23.90
N GLY A 151 -13.97 3.40 -22.79
CA GLY A 151 -12.97 4.19 -22.06
C GLY A 151 -13.56 5.18 -21.06
N THR A 152 -14.89 5.36 -21.03
CA THR A 152 -15.54 6.25 -20.08
C THR A 152 -15.71 5.60 -18.71
N PHE A 153 -15.65 6.38 -17.64
CA PHE A 153 -15.92 5.90 -16.29
C PHE A 153 -17.44 5.85 -16.02
N LEU A 154 -17.86 5.03 -15.06
CA LEU A 154 -19.23 5.15 -14.53
C LEU A 154 -19.42 6.53 -13.88
N GLU A 155 -20.67 7.03 -13.91
CA GLU A 155 -21.03 8.30 -13.23
C GLU A 155 -20.51 8.34 -11.79
N PRO A 156 -20.22 9.53 -11.21
CA PRO A 156 -19.62 9.66 -9.87
C PRO A 156 -20.32 8.85 -8.76
N SER A 157 -21.64 8.66 -8.85
CA SER A 157 -22.41 7.83 -7.93
C SER A 157 -22.06 6.34 -8.01
N GLY A 158 -21.74 5.83 -9.19
CA GLY A 158 -21.27 4.47 -9.41
C GLY A 158 -19.89 4.23 -8.80
N PHE A 159 -18.97 5.20 -8.94
CA PHE A 159 -17.67 5.17 -8.26
C PHE A 159 -17.83 5.04 -6.74
N GLN A 160 -18.60 5.94 -6.12
CA GLN A 160 -18.76 5.95 -4.66
C GLN A 160 -19.43 4.68 -4.13
N GLY A 161 -20.38 4.11 -4.88
CA GLY A 161 -20.97 2.81 -4.55
C GLY A 161 -19.94 1.69 -4.54
N ARG A 162 -19.15 1.54 -5.61
CA ARG A 162 -18.11 0.51 -5.68
C ARG A 162 -16.99 0.70 -4.68
N LEU A 163 -16.56 1.94 -4.43
CA LEU A 163 -15.56 2.23 -3.41
C LEU A 163 -16.08 1.83 -2.02
N SER A 164 -17.35 2.12 -1.72
CA SER A 164 -17.96 1.73 -0.44
C SER A 164 -18.05 0.21 -0.28
N GLU A 165 -18.42 -0.52 -1.35
CA GLU A 165 -18.41 -1.99 -1.37
C GLU A 165 -17.00 -2.55 -1.13
N TYR A 166 -16.01 -2.01 -1.84
CA TYR A 166 -14.60 -2.40 -1.67
C TYR A 166 -14.10 -2.20 -0.24
N ILE A 167 -14.33 -1.01 0.33
CA ILE A 167 -13.90 -0.69 1.70
C ILE A 167 -14.59 -1.60 2.72
N TYR A 168 -15.88 -1.87 2.55
CA TYR A 168 -16.63 -2.78 3.42
C TYR A 168 -16.08 -4.22 3.35
N ASN A 169 -15.86 -4.74 2.15
CA ASN A 169 -15.30 -6.08 1.97
C ASN A 169 -13.87 -6.19 2.52
N LEU A 170 -13.06 -5.15 2.35
CA LEU A 170 -11.72 -5.07 2.91
C LEU A 170 -11.75 -5.03 4.44
N GLU A 171 -12.66 -4.27 5.06
CA GLU A 171 -12.85 -4.23 6.51
C GLU A 171 -13.20 -5.62 7.06
N LEU A 172 -14.17 -6.31 6.44
CA LEU A 172 -14.53 -7.68 6.81
C LEU A 172 -13.37 -8.67 6.61
N THR A 173 -12.54 -8.46 5.59
CA THR A 173 -11.34 -9.27 5.34
C THR A 173 -10.33 -9.10 6.47
N LEU A 174 -10.05 -7.87 6.89
CA LEU A 174 -9.16 -7.58 8.01
C LEU A 174 -9.71 -8.20 9.30
N GLN A 175 -11.01 -8.07 9.55
CA GLN A 175 -11.66 -8.69 10.70
C GLN A 175 -11.53 -10.22 10.68
N ALA A 176 -11.77 -10.86 9.54
CA ALA A 176 -11.64 -12.32 9.40
C ALA A 176 -10.21 -12.81 9.68
N ILE A 177 -9.18 -12.04 9.28
CA ILE A 177 -7.78 -12.35 9.61
C ILE A 177 -7.55 -12.21 11.13
N ARG A 178 -7.99 -11.10 11.73
CA ARG A 178 -7.83 -10.82 13.17
C ARG A 178 -8.53 -11.84 14.06
N ASP A 179 -9.71 -12.30 13.67
CA ASP A 179 -10.47 -13.34 14.38
C ASP A 179 -9.72 -14.69 14.44
N LYS A 180 -8.80 -14.94 13.50
CA LYS A 180 -7.97 -16.16 13.48
C LYS A 180 -6.59 -15.93 14.06
N ASN A 181 -6.04 -14.74 13.90
CA ASN A 181 -4.72 -14.39 14.40
C ASN A 181 -4.62 -12.88 14.70
N GLU A 182 -4.72 -12.54 15.99
CA GLU A 182 -4.61 -11.16 16.48
C GLU A 182 -3.21 -10.56 16.31
N ASP A 183 -2.18 -11.40 16.26
CA ASP A 183 -0.77 -10.99 16.22
C ASP A 183 -0.20 -10.98 14.77
N CYS A 184 -1.00 -11.35 13.75
CA CYS A 184 -0.57 -11.37 12.35
C CYS A 184 -0.27 -9.96 11.81
N HIS A 185 0.87 -9.75 11.16
CA HIS A 185 1.14 -8.50 10.45
C HIS A 185 0.42 -8.51 9.10
N ILE A 186 -0.37 -7.48 8.82
CA ILE A 186 -1.10 -7.37 7.54
C ILE A 186 -0.43 -6.31 6.66
N VAL A 187 -0.23 -6.63 5.39
CA VAL A 187 0.25 -5.67 4.40
C VAL A 187 -0.72 -5.61 3.24
N LEU A 188 -1.35 -4.45 3.02
CA LEU A 188 -2.08 -4.20 1.78
C LEU A 188 -1.13 -3.58 0.75
N VAL A 189 -0.91 -4.28 -0.36
CA VAL A 189 -0.22 -3.77 -1.53
C VAL A 189 -1.14 -2.77 -2.22
N GLY A 190 -0.77 -1.49 -2.14
CA GLY A 190 -1.48 -0.40 -2.78
C GLY A 190 -1.52 -0.54 -4.30
N LEU A 191 -2.49 0.09 -4.93
CA LEU A 191 -2.62 0.04 -6.38
C LEU A 191 -1.58 0.95 -7.03
N TYR A 192 -1.04 0.52 -8.16
CA TYR A 192 -0.29 1.34 -9.10
C TYR A 192 -1.13 1.60 -10.35
N ASN A 193 -0.80 2.65 -11.09
CA ASN A 193 -1.39 2.88 -12.41
C ASN A 193 -0.53 2.16 -13.45
N PRO A 194 -1.04 1.12 -14.15
CA PRO A 194 -0.25 0.41 -15.16
C PRO A 194 -0.11 1.17 -16.48
N PHE A 195 -0.90 2.22 -16.69
CA PHE A 195 -0.97 2.92 -17.96
C PHE A 195 0.06 4.06 -18.01
N ASN A 196 0.92 4.04 -19.03
CA ASN A 196 1.76 5.18 -19.35
C ASN A 196 0.92 6.33 -19.96
N ASP A 197 1.52 7.51 -20.09
CA ASP A 197 0.83 8.70 -20.61
C ASP A 197 0.17 8.46 -21.98
N PHE A 198 0.82 7.68 -22.85
CA PHE A 198 0.28 7.31 -24.17
C PHE A 198 -1.00 6.45 -24.06
N LEU A 199 -0.99 5.42 -23.21
CA LEU A 199 -2.15 4.55 -23.00
C LEU A 199 -3.28 5.30 -22.30
N MET A 200 -2.97 6.20 -21.36
CA MET A 200 -3.96 7.06 -20.73
C MET A 200 -4.65 7.96 -21.76
N GLU A 201 -3.89 8.60 -22.65
CA GLU A 201 -4.43 9.41 -23.75
C GLU A 201 -5.28 8.56 -24.71
N MET A 202 -4.75 7.42 -25.15
CA MET A 202 -5.42 6.52 -26.10
C MET A 202 -6.74 5.97 -25.56
N MET A 203 -6.80 5.65 -24.26
CA MET A 203 -8.00 5.13 -23.60
C MET A 203 -8.91 6.22 -23.05
N MET A 204 -8.58 7.50 -23.29
CA MET A 204 -9.32 8.65 -22.77
C MET A 204 -9.46 8.64 -21.24
N LEU A 205 -8.45 8.10 -20.53
CA LEU A 205 -8.37 8.15 -19.08
C LEU A 205 -7.85 9.53 -18.68
N ASP A 206 -8.79 10.41 -18.36
CA ASP A 206 -8.52 11.81 -18.05
C ASP A 206 -8.16 12.03 -16.58
N THR A 207 -8.20 13.29 -16.14
CA THR A 207 -7.93 13.68 -14.75
C THR A 207 -8.92 13.07 -13.77
N GLU A 208 -10.16 12.81 -14.19
CA GLU A 208 -11.19 12.22 -13.33
C GLU A 208 -10.84 10.77 -12.96
N TYR A 209 -10.35 9.98 -13.91
CA TYR A 209 -9.82 8.64 -13.61
C TYR A 209 -8.71 8.68 -12.57
N MET A 210 -7.78 9.64 -12.69
CA MET A 210 -6.70 9.78 -11.72
C MET A 210 -7.20 10.20 -10.34
N ASP A 211 -8.20 11.09 -10.27
CA ASP A 211 -8.83 11.47 -9.01
C ASP A 211 -9.48 10.27 -8.33
N TYR A 212 -10.21 9.43 -9.09
CA TYR A 212 -10.80 8.18 -8.59
C TYR A 212 -9.75 7.15 -8.15
N PHE A 213 -8.70 6.96 -8.93
CA PHE A 213 -7.60 6.05 -8.58
C PHE A 213 -6.88 6.49 -7.30
N LEU A 214 -6.59 7.79 -7.16
CA LEU A 214 -5.92 8.34 -5.97
C LEU A 214 -6.83 8.27 -4.74
N GLU A 215 -8.12 8.58 -4.89
CA GLU A 215 -9.11 8.45 -3.81
C GLU A 215 -9.25 7.00 -3.35
N TRP A 216 -9.26 6.04 -4.28
CA TRP A 216 -9.32 4.62 -3.96
C TRP A 216 -8.15 4.19 -3.06
N ASN A 217 -6.93 4.52 -3.47
CA ASN A 217 -5.73 4.25 -2.70
C ASN A 217 -5.74 4.96 -1.33
N TYR A 218 -6.22 6.21 -1.28
CA TYR A 218 -6.31 6.98 -0.05
C TYR A 218 -7.27 6.36 0.96
N GLN A 219 -8.48 5.95 0.53
CA GLN A 219 -9.44 5.32 1.44
C GLN A 219 -8.97 3.93 1.90
N ALA A 220 -8.36 3.14 1.00
CA ALA A 220 -7.76 1.86 1.36
C ALA A 220 -6.66 2.03 2.43
N GLN A 221 -5.75 2.99 2.23
CA GLN A 221 -4.72 3.34 3.18
C GLN A 221 -5.31 3.75 4.54
N ARG A 222 -6.31 4.64 4.53
CA ARG A 222 -6.98 5.10 5.76
C ARG A 222 -7.66 4.01 6.55
N LEU A 223 -8.22 2.99 5.88
CA LEU A 223 -8.79 1.84 6.57
C LEU A 223 -7.67 0.99 7.20
N ILE A 224 -6.65 0.64 6.41
CA ILE A 224 -5.55 -0.22 6.84
C ILE A 224 -4.80 0.35 8.04
N GLU A 225 -4.51 1.66 8.02
CA GLU A 225 -3.74 2.32 9.08
C GLU A 225 -4.50 2.47 10.41
N GLN A 226 -5.77 2.08 10.50
CA GLN A 226 -6.49 1.99 11.77
C GLN A 226 -6.06 0.78 12.60
N ASP A 227 -5.52 -0.25 11.95
CA ASP A 227 -5.01 -1.45 12.59
C ASP A 227 -3.52 -1.30 12.89
N LYS A 228 -3.15 -1.49 14.16
CA LYS A 228 -1.77 -1.24 14.66
C LYS A 228 -0.73 -2.21 14.09
N LEU A 229 -1.16 -3.37 13.60
CA LEU A 229 -0.31 -4.38 12.99
C LEU A 229 -0.57 -4.51 11.49
N ALA A 230 -1.30 -3.56 10.89
CA ALA A 230 -1.46 -3.49 9.45
C ALA A 230 -0.75 -2.28 8.86
N ILE A 231 -0.23 -2.43 7.64
CA ILE A 231 0.41 -1.34 6.90
C ILE A 231 -0.06 -1.32 5.45
N TYR A 232 -0.16 -0.11 4.91
CA TYR A 232 -0.37 0.12 3.50
C TYR A 232 0.99 0.27 2.80
N LEU A 233 1.22 -0.54 1.77
CA LEU A 233 2.42 -0.50 0.95
C LEU A 233 2.15 0.33 -0.31
N PRO A 234 2.58 1.61 -0.39
CA PRO A 234 2.41 2.38 -1.61
C PRO A 234 3.21 1.75 -2.75
N THR A 235 2.60 1.66 -3.94
CA THR A 235 3.27 1.19 -5.16
C THR A 235 3.14 2.16 -6.33
N TYR A 236 2.21 3.12 -6.28
CA TYR A 236 2.00 4.09 -7.37
C TYR A 236 3.30 4.79 -7.81
N ASP A 237 4.13 5.23 -6.87
CA ASP A 237 5.40 5.90 -7.15
C ASP A 237 6.47 4.97 -7.74
N LEU A 238 6.43 3.66 -7.47
CA LEU A 238 7.32 2.68 -8.10
C LEU A 238 7.08 2.64 -9.61
N PHE A 239 5.82 2.67 -10.02
CA PHE A 239 5.44 2.45 -11.42
C PHE A 239 5.33 3.75 -12.21
N LYS A 240 4.92 4.87 -11.60
CA LYS A 240 4.64 6.15 -12.28
C LYS A 240 5.69 6.55 -13.32
N TRP A 241 6.96 6.33 -13.03
CA TRP A 241 8.09 6.72 -13.91
C TRP A 241 8.80 5.54 -14.56
N ASN A 242 8.33 4.31 -14.32
CA ASN A 242 8.99 3.08 -14.72
C ASN A 242 8.03 2.09 -15.41
N THR A 243 6.85 2.55 -15.88
CA THR A 243 5.85 1.66 -16.49
C THR A 243 6.42 0.86 -17.67
N GLU A 244 7.23 1.48 -18.53
CA GLU A 244 7.87 0.78 -19.66
C GLU A 244 8.84 -0.32 -19.23
N GLN A 245 9.45 -0.15 -18.05
CA GLN A 245 10.39 -1.12 -17.50
C GLN A 245 9.70 -2.20 -16.68
N TYR A 246 8.63 -1.87 -15.95
CA TYR A 246 8.04 -2.74 -14.94
C TYR A 246 6.74 -3.42 -15.36
N ILE A 247 6.08 -2.95 -16.42
CA ILE A 247 4.84 -3.54 -16.90
C ILE A 247 5.13 -4.59 -17.99
N SER A 248 4.35 -5.66 -17.98
CA SER A 248 4.42 -6.74 -18.94
C SER A 248 3.79 -6.36 -20.28
N TYR A 249 3.90 -7.24 -21.27
CA TYR A 249 3.36 -7.03 -22.62
C TYR A 249 1.83 -6.89 -22.67
N ASP A 250 1.12 -7.30 -21.60
CA ASP A 250 -0.33 -7.13 -21.49
C ASP A 250 -0.77 -5.74 -21.03
N ASN A 251 0.19 -4.84 -20.76
CA ASN A 251 -0.02 -3.45 -20.35
C ASN A 251 -0.77 -3.26 -19.02
N ILE A 252 -0.89 -4.31 -18.20
CA ILE A 252 -1.63 -4.25 -16.94
C ILE A 252 -0.82 -4.85 -15.80
N HIS A 253 -0.20 -6.02 -16.01
CA HIS A 253 0.50 -6.73 -14.96
C HIS A 253 1.98 -6.37 -14.89
N PRO A 254 2.65 -6.50 -13.73
CA PRO A 254 4.09 -6.33 -13.63
C PRO A 254 4.80 -7.47 -14.36
N ASN A 255 5.98 -7.18 -14.90
CA ASN A 255 6.93 -8.19 -15.34
C ASN A 255 7.87 -8.59 -14.17
N ALA A 256 8.90 -9.40 -14.45
CA ALA A 256 9.89 -9.84 -13.46
C ALA A 256 10.53 -8.65 -12.71
N GLU A 257 10.92 -7.59 -13.41
CA GLU A 257 11.56 -6.41 -12.80
C GLU A 257 10.58 -5.63 -11.92
N GLY A 258 9.31 -5.52 -12.36
CA GLY A 258 8.24 -4.91 -11.57
C GLY A 258 7.97 -5.67 -10.27
N TYR A 259 7.87 -7.00 -10.33
CA TYR A 259 7.71 -7.83 -9.13
C TYR A 259 8.92 -7.79 -8.22
N GLN A 260 10.13 -7.74 -8.77
CA GLN A 260 11.34 -7.56 -7.97
C GLN A 260 11.33 -6.20 -7.25
N ALA A 261 10.88 -5.13 -7.90
CA ALA A 261 10.76 -3.80 -7.29
C ALA A 261 9.75 -3.80 -6.12
N ILE A 262 8.57 -4.42 -6.31
CA ILE A 262 7.58 -4.59 -5.24
C ILE A 262 8.16 -5.42 -4.08
N SER A 263 8.82 -6.53 -4.39
CA SER A 263 9.40 -7.45 -3.40
C SER A 263 10.51 -6.79 -2.57
N LYS A 264 11.39 -6.01 -3.21
CA LYS A 264 12.40 -5.20 -2.51
C LYS A 264 11.76 -4.17 -1.58
N ARG A 265 10.65 -3.56 -2.01
CA ARG A 265 9.92 -2.63 -1.15
C ARG A 265 9.33 -3.36 0.05
N LEU A 266 8.61 -4.46 -0.14
CA LEU A 266 8.09 -5.32 0.93
C LEU A 266 9.16 -5.70 1.96
N ALA A 267 10.30 -6.23 1.50
CA ALA A 267 11.40 -6.63 2.38
C ALA A 267 11.97 -5.45 3.20
N ASN A 268 12.12 -4.27 2.59
CA ASN A 268 12.54 -3.07 3.30
C ASN A 268 11.52 -2.64 4.38
N TYR A 269 10.22 -2.82 4.11
CA TYR A 269 9.17 -2.57 5.10
C TYR A 269 9.22 -3.58 6.25
N PHE A 270 9.39 -4.86 5.97
CA PHE A 270 9.54 -5.90 6.99
C PHE A 270 10.66 -5.57 7.96
N ARG A 271 11.83 -5.15 7.44
CA ARG A 271 12.97 -4.75 8.28
C ARG A 271 12.70 -3.51 9.14
N SER A 272 12.02 -2.51 8.58
CA SER A 272 11.85 -1.20 9.25
C SER A 272 10.64 -1.13 10.18
N ALA A 273 9.53 -1.75 9.80
CA ALA A 273 8.26 -1.67 10.53
C ALA A 273 8.00 -2.87 11.44
N ILE A 274 8.43 -4.06 11.00
CA ILE A 274 8.19 -5.33 11.71
C ILE A 274 9.44 -5.76 12.51
N GLY A 275 10.59 -5.14 12.24
CA GLY A 275 11.83 -5.40 12.95
C GLY A 275 12.53 -6.68 12.50
N LEU A 276 12.21 -7.15 11.29
CA LEU A 276 12.91 -8.26 10.63
C LEU A 276 14.35 -7.91 10.24
#